data_AF-A0A962TJ48-F1
#
_entry.id   AF-A0A962TJ48-F1
#
_cell.length_a   1.000
_cell.length_b   1.000
_cell.length_c   1.000
_cell.angle_alpha   90.00
_cell.angle_beta   90.00
_cell.angle_gamma   90.00
#
_symmetry.space_group_name_H-M   'P 1'
#
loop_
_entity.id
_entity.type
_entity.pdbx_description
1 polymer ?
#
loop_
_entity_poly.entity_id
_entity_poly.type
_entity_poly.pdbx_seq_one_letter_code
_entity_poly.pdbx_strand_id
1 'polypeptide(L)'
;QRTGDRLGLILFGAQAYLQAPLTFDRNVVATLLNESIVGLAGKETAIGDAIGLALKRLRDSHVRERVLILLTDGTNTAGEVMPRQAAKLAAEHSMRIYTIGLGAKPMRRDTFLGPQIINPSADLDEATLRDIAKITGGRYFRATDLASLKAIYQELDQLEPVARDAEYFRPRQSLFVWPLSCALLLSVLLVAHRLYGPVIARAREERVTTRAGASP
;
A
#
# COMPACT_ATOMS: atom_id res chain seq x y z
N GLN A 1 15.96 5.25 -2.63
CA GLN A 1 14.55 5.57 -2.33
C GLN A 1 13.69 4.84 -3.36
N ARG A 2 12.84 3.93 -2.90
CA ARG A 2 11.99 3.07 -3.74
C ARG A 2 10.79 3.89 -4.25
N THR A 3 10.43 3.88 -5.53
CA THR A 3 9.27 4.62 -6.06
C THR A 3 8.57 3.67 -7.02
N GLY A 4 7.61 2.88 -6.51
CA GLY A 4 6.89 1.88 -7.29
C GLY A 4 6.18 0.80 -6.48
N ASP A 5 6.60 0.52 -5.25
CA ASP A 5 6.04 -0.62 -4.50
C ASP A 5 4.75 -0.27 -3.78
N ARG A 6 3.77 -1.18 -3.86
CA ARG A 6 2.64 -1.20 -2.92
C ARG A 6 3.11 -1.81 -1.61
N LEU A 7 2.88 -1.09 -0.52
CA LEU A 7 3.21 -1.51 0.83
C LEU A 7 1.92 -1.66 1.63
N GLY A 8 1.87 -2.69 2.45
CA GLY A 8 0.81 -2.93 3.42
C GLY A 8 1.44 -3.18 4.79
N LEU A 9 0.63 -3.03 5.84
CA LEU A 9 1.06 -3.22 7.22
C LEU A 9 0.09 -4.16 7.92
N ILE A 10 0.63 -5.25 8.46
CA ILE A 10 -0.08 -6.18 9.34
C ILE A 10 0.60 -6.10 10.70
N LEU A 11 -0.20 -5.95 11.74
CA LEU A 11 0.25 -6.03 13.11
C LEU A 11 -0.29 -7.32 13.70
N PHE A 12 0.50 -7.98 14.54
CA PHE A 12 0.13 -9.27 15.11
C PHE A 12 0.61 -9.39 16.54
N GLY A 13 -0.14 -10.18 17.31
CA GLY A 13 0.11 -10.51 18.70
C GLY A 13 -0.64 -11.81 19.01
N ALA A 14 -1.58 -11.80 19.94
CA ALA A 14 -2.53 -12.92 20.13
C ALA A 14 -3.37 -13.20 18.86
N GLN A 15 -3.65 -12.15 18.09
CA GLN A 15 -4.32 -12.22 16.79
C GLN A 15 -3.59 -11.33 15.78
N ALA A 16 -3.76 -11.65 14.49
CA ALA A 16 -3.23 -10.83 13.39
C ALA A 16 -4.33 -9.93 12.81
N TYR A 17 -4.04 -8.64 12.62
CA TYR A 17 -4.95 -7.69 11.99
C TYR A 17 -4.26 -6.82 10.94
N LEU A 18 -5.04 -6.42 9.94
CA LEU A 18 -4.58 -5.56 8.87
C LEU A 18 -4.66 -4.10 9.32
N GLN A 19 -3.51 -3.45 9.49
CA GLN A 19 -3.41 -2.04 9.88
C GLN A 19 -3.47 -1.12 8.65
N ALA A 20 -2.78 -1.48 7.57
CA ALA A 20 -2.81 -0.75 6.31
C ALA A 20 -2.95 -1.73 5.13
N PRO A 21 -3.95 -1.55 4.24
CA PRO A 21 -4.03 -2.30 3.00
C PRO A 21 -2.88 -1.91 2.05
N LEU A 22 -2.64 -2.73 1.02
CA LEU A 22 -1.62 -2.46 0.00
C LEU A 22 -1.88 -1.13 -0.71
N THR A 23 -0.96 -0.17 -0.55
CA THR A 23 -1.04 1.18 -1.12
C THR A 23 0.32 1.66 -1.61
N PHE A 24 0.32 2.57 -2.59
CA PHE A 24 1.54 3.28 -3.01
C PHE A 24 1.91 4.42 -2.04
N ASP A 25 0.97 4.83 -1.19
CA ASP A 25 1.18 5.92 -0.25
C ASP A 25 1.89 5.44 1.02
N ARG A 26 3.20 5.68 1.04
CA ARG A 26 4.07 5.32 2.15
C ARG A 26 3.92 6.23 3.35
N ASN A 27 3.50 7.47 3.13
CA ASN A 27 3.29 8.40 4.22
C ASN A 27 2.13 7.91 5.07
N VAL A 28 1.06 7.43 4.44
CA VAL A 28 -0.07 6.81 5.15
C VAL A 28 0.37 5.57 5.94
N VAL A 29 1.15 4.66 5.33
CA VAL A 29 1.65 3.48 6.03
C VAL A 29 2.55 3.86 7.22
N ALA A 30 3.43 4.85 7.04
CA ALA A 30 4.32 5.34 8.09
C ALA A 30 3.55 6.01 9.24
N THR A 31 2.53 6.81 8.93
CA THR A 31 1.65 7.41 9.94
C THR A 31 0.93 6.32 10.74
N LEU A 32 0.31 5.35 10.07
CA LEU A 32 -0.39 4.24 10.73
C LEU A 32 0.53 3.36 11.58
N LEU A 33 1.81 3.25 11.19
CA LEU A 33 2.83 2.57 12.00
C LEU A 33 3.19 3.38 13.25
N ASN A 34 3.40 4.70 13.12
CA ASN A 34 3.73 5.57 14.25
C ASN A 34 2.59 5.69 15.26
N GLU A 35 1.34 5.59 14.80
CA GLU A 35 0.15 5.58 15.65
C GLU A 35 -0.11 4.20 16.29
N SER A 36 0.60 3.16 15.87
CA SER A 36 0.42 1.81 16.42
C SER A 36 0.99 1.72 17.84
N ILE A 37 0.15 1.24 18.77
CA ILE A 37 0.53 1.09 20.17
C ILE A 37 1.09 -0.31 20.38
N VAL A 38 2.24 -0.42 21.06
CA VAL A 38 2.82 -1.71 21.45
C VAL A 38 1.82 -2.48 22.33
N GLY A 39 1.55 -3.74 21.97
CA GLY A 39 0.58 -4.57 22.68
C GLY A 39 -0.88 -4.37 22.27
N LEU A 40 -1.17 -3.52 21.27
CA LEU A 40 -2.51 -3.39 20.68
C LEU A 40 -3.03 -4.73 20.13
N ALA A 41 -2.12 -5.63 19.74
CA ALA A 41 -2.42 -6.97 19.24
C ALA A 41 -2.42 -8.06 20.32
N GLY A 42 -2.23 -7.72 21.59
CA GLY A 42 -1.97 -8.67 22.68
C GLY A 42 -0.48 -8.87 22.97
N LYS A 43 -0.17 -9.66 24.01
CA LYS A 43 1.21 -10.00 24.44
C LYS A 43 1.74 -11.33 23.90
N GLU A 44 0.86 -12.10 23.27
CA GLU A 44 1.22 -13.36 22.62
C GLU A 44 1.67 -13.09 21.18
N THR A 45 2.07 -14.13 20.45
CA THR A 45 2.58 -13.99 19.07
C THR A 45 2.02 -15.10 18.18
N ALA A 46 1.14 -14.73 17.23
CA ALA A 46 0.49 -15.59 16.26
C ALA A 46 1.12 -15.43 14.86
N ILE A 47 2.30 -16.02 14.68
CA ILE A 47 3.10 -15.89 13.45
C ILE A 47 2.38 -16.55 12.27
N GLY A 48 1.84 -17.76 12.45
CA GLY A 48 1.19 -18.49 11.37
C GLY A 48 -0.06 -17.78 10.83
N ASP A 49 -0.87 -17.22 11.73
CA ASP A 49 -2.07 -16.46 11.36
C ASP A 49 -1.71 -15.16 10.64
N ALA A 50 -0.62 -14.49 11.05
CA ALA A 50 -0.10 -13.30 10.36
C ALA A 50 0.32 -13.62 8.92
N ILE A 51 1.03 -14.74 8.71
CA ILE A 51 1.40 -15.22 7.37
C ILE A 51 0.15 -15.57 6.56
N GLY A 52 -0.83 -16.26 7.16
CA GLY A 52 -2.09 -16.60 6.51
C GLY A 52 -2.89 -15.37 6.10
N LEU A 53 -2.94 -14.35 6.96
CA LEU A 53 -3.59 -13.08 6.67
C LEU A 53 -2.88 -12.34 5.53
N ALA A 54 -1.55 -12.27 5.57
CA ALA A 54 -0.75 -11.67 4.49
C ALA A 54 -1.01 -12.35 3.15
N LEU A 55 -0.99 -13.69 3.13
CA LEU A 55 -1.28 -14.48 1.94
C LEU A 55 -2.69 -14.20 1.41
N LYS A 56 -3.70 -14.15 2.28
CA LYS A 56 -5.09 -13.82 1.90
C LYS A 56 -5.16 -12.45 1.22
N ARG A 57 -4.51 -11.43 1.78
CA ARG A 57 -4.50 -10.06 1.22
C ARG A 57 -3.73 -9.96 -0.09
N LEU A 58 -2.62 -10.69 -0.22
CA LEU A 58 -1.84 -10.71 -1.45
C LEU A 58 -2.52 -11.47 -2.58
N ARG A 59 -3.34 -12.49 -2.26
CA ARG A 59 -4.14 -13.21 -3.26
C ARG A 59 -5.25 -12.35 -3.85
N ASP A 60 -5.89 -11.52 -3.03
CA ASP A 60 -6.93 -10.59 -3.49
C ASP A 60 -6.34 -9.44 -4.33
N SER A 61 -5.03 -9.22 -4.24
CA SER A 61 -4.29 -8.22 -5.02
C SER A 61 -3.69 -8.82 -6.29
N HIS A 62 -3.86 -8.17 -7.44
CA HIS A 62 -3.33 -8.61 -8.74
C HIS A 62 -1.81 -8.33 -8.89
N VAL A 63 -1.01 -8.70 -7.88
CA VAL A 63 0.44 -8.41 -7.82
C VAL A 63 1.23 -9.60 -8.39
N ARG A 64 2.21 -9.32 -9.26
CA ARG A 64 3.09 -10.32 -9.88
C ARG A 64 4.10 -10.90 -8.90
N GLU A 65 4.71 -10.05 -8.06
CA GLU A 65 5.73 -10.43 -7.09
C GLU A 65 5.20 -10.25 -5.67
N ARG A 66 5.30 -11.31 -4.86
CA ARG A 66 4.74 -11.36 -3.50
C ARG A 66 5.87 -11.55 -2.50
N VAL A 67 6.16 -10.50 -1.75
CA VAL A 67 7.19 -10.51 -0.71
C VAL A 67 6.54 -10.13 0.62
N LEU A 68 6.79 -10.95 1.64
CA LEU A 68 6.42 -10.67 3.03
C LEU A 68 7.69 -10.48 3.85
N ILE A 69 7.76 -9.40 4.62
CA ILE A 69 8.82 -9.16 5.60
C ILE A 69 8.18 -9.35 6.99
N LEU A 70 8.59 -10.41 7.68
CA LEU A 70 8.13 -10.74 9.03
C LEU A 70 9.16 -10.25 10.04
N LEU A 71 8.74 -9.38 10.97
CA LEU A 71 9.57 -8.87 12.06
C LEU A 71 9.01 -9.34 13.40
N THR A 72 9.81 -9.99 14.24
CA THR A 72 9.39 -10.44 15.58
C THR A 72 10.58 -10.56 16.54
N ASP A 73 10.33 -10.37 17.82
CA ASP A 73 11.27 -10.53 18.94
C ASP A 73 11.02 -11.81 19.76
N GLY A 74 9.97 -12.59 19.46
CA GLY A 74 9.53 -13.71 20.30
C GLY A 74 9.25 -15.01 19.54
N THR A 75 8.84 -16.02 20.31
CA THR A 75 8.38 -17.32 19.80
C THR A 75 6.89 -17.28 19.41
N ASN A 76 6.46 -18.17 18.51
CA ASN A 76 5.03 -18.36 18.26
C ASN A 76 4.34 -18.95 19.50
N THR A 77 3.56 -18.14 20.22
CA THR A 77 2.85 -18.52 21.45
C THR A 77 1.34 -18.63 21.29
N ALA A 78 0.79 -18.15 20.17
CA ALA A 78 -0.64 -18.18 19.86
C ALA A 78 -0.90 -18.49 18.38
N GLY A 79 -2.18 -18.45 18.01
CA GLY A 79 -2.65 -18.66 16.65
C GLY A 79 -3.12 -20.08 16.38
N GLU A 80 -4.05 -20.22 15.44
CA GLU A 80 -4.63 -21.51 15.05
C GLU A 80 -3.75 -22.22 14.01
N VAL A 81 -3.00 -21.46 13.23
CA VAL A 81 -2.15 -21.99 12.16
C VAL A 81 -0.71 -22.11 12.61
N MET A 82 -0.13 -23.30 12.43
CA MET A 82 1.28 -23.53 12.71
C MET A 82 2.19 -22.76 11.74
N PRO A 83 3.25 -22.07 12.19
CA PRO A 83 4.08 -21.22 11.33
C PRO A 83 4.69 -21.95 10.12
N ARG A 84 5.17 -23.18 10.32
CA ARG A 84 5.72 -24.01 9.22
C ARG A 84 4.67 -24.39 8.19
N GLN A 85 3.42 -24.60 8.60
CA GLN A 85 2.32 -24.90 7.68
C GLN A 85 1.92 -23.66 6.88
N ALA A 86 1.83 -22.50 7.53
CA ALA A 86 1.59 -21.24 6.86
C ALA A 86 2.69 -20.91 5.84
N ALA A 87 3.95 -21.19 6.17
CA ALA A 87 5.09 -21.02 5.27
C ALA A 87 5.03 -21.93 4.05
N LYS A 88 4.60 -23.19 4.19
CA LYS A 88 4.40 -24.09 3.06
C LYS A 88 3.33 -23.56 2.11
N LEU A 89 2.20 -23.13 2.66
CA LEU A 89 1.11 -22.56 1.87
C LEU A 89 1.55 -21.25 1.17
N ALA A 90 2.35 -20.43 1.84
CA ALA A 90 2.95 -19.24 1.23
C ALA A 90 3.84 -19.59 0.03
N ALA A 91 4.69 -20.62 0.16
CA ALA A 91 5.56 -21.08 -0.91
C ALA A 91 4.78 -21.60 -2.13
N GLU A 92 3.70 -22.37 -1.90
CA GLU A 92 2.78 -22.84 -2.95
C GLU A 92 2.17 -21.68 -3.75
N HIS A 93 1.94 -20.54 -3.11
CA HIS A 93 1.43 -19.33 -3.74
C HIS A 93 2.53 -18.35 -4.19
N SER A 94 3.78 -18.80 -4.31
CA SER A 94 4.93 -18.00 -4.75
C SER A 94 5.14 -16.73 -3.92
N MET A 95 4.82 -16.77 -2.63
CA MET A 95 5.11 -15.70 -1.68
C MET A 95 6.43 -15.98 -0.97
N ARG A 96 7.43 -15.13 -1.20
CA ARG A 96 8.73 -15.18 -0.50
C ARG A 96 8.61 -14.50 0.85
N ILE A 97 9.08 -15.16 1.92
CA ILE A 97 9.06 -14.61 3.27
C ILE A 97 10.49 -14.36 3.76
N TYR A 98 10.79 -13.10 4.06
CA TYR A 98 12.00 -12.70 4.78
C TYR A 98 11.67 -12.55 6.26
N THR A 99 12.43 -13.21 7.11
CA THR A 99 12.21 -13.18 8.57
C THR A 99 13.32 -12.39 9.25
N ILE A 100 12.95 -11.47 10.13
CA ILE A 100 13.87 -10.61 10.88
C ILE A 100 13.59 -10.84 12.36
N GLY A 101 14.55 -11.47 13.05
CA GLY A 101 14.54 -11.63 14.49
C GLY A 101 15.15 -10.41 15.17
N LEU A 102 14.36 -9.74 16.01
CA LEU A 102 14.84 -8.66 16.88
C LEU A 102 15.44 -9.26 18.15
N GLY A 103 16.66 -8.88 18.50
CA GLY A 103 17.27 -9.38 19.72
C GLY A 103 18.65 -8.80 19.98
N ALA A 104 18.81 -8.13 21.12
CA ALA A 104 20.08 -7.58 21.54
C ALA A 104 21.08 -8.69 21.95
N LYS A 105 22.37 -8.41 21.77
CA LYS A 105 23.44 -9.32 22.20
C LYS A 105 23.36 -9.53 23.72
N PRO A 106 23.72 -10.72 24.23
CA PRO A 106 23.81 -10.94 25.67
C PRO A 106 24.78 -9.93 26.29
N MET A 107 24.33 -9.26 27.34
CA MET A 107 25.14 -8.29 28.07
C MET A 107 25.52 -8.88 29.42
N ARG A 108 26.82 -8.84 29.72
CA ARG A 108 27.30 -9.11 31.07
C ARG A 108 27.07 -7.85 31.91
N ARG A 109 26.24 -7.96 32.93
CA ARG A 109 26.02 -6.93 33.94
C ARG A 109 26.67 -7.40 35.24
N ASP A 110 27.61 -6.63 35.75
CA ASP A 110 28.17 -6.89 37.07
C ASP A 110 27.18 -6.37 38.12
N THR A 111 26.58 -7.30 38.88
CA THR A 111 25.64 -7.02 39.96
C THR A 111 26.37 -7.15 41.30
N PHE A 112 25.81 -6.59 42.38
CA PHE A 112 26.39 -6.67 43.73
C PHE A 112 26.59 -8.13 44.23
N LEU A 113 25.86 -9.09 43.65
CA LEU A 113 25.97 -10.53 43.90
C LEU A 113 26.90 -11.28 42.92
N GLY A 114 27.57 -10.58 42.01
CA GLY A 114 28.47 -11.15 40.99
C GLY A 114 28.06 -10.85 39.55
N PRO A 115 28.87 -11.29 38.57
CA PRO A 115 28.60 -11.10 37.15
C PRO A 115 27.38 -11.90 36.71
N GLN A 116 26.35 -11.23 36.19
CA GLN A 116 25.15 -11.84 35.62
C GLN A 116 25.11 -11.59 34.10
N ILE A 117 24.90 -12.65 33.32
CA ILE A 117 24.67 -12.53 31.88
C ILE A 117 23.18 -12.39 31.65
N ILE A 118 22.74 -11.25 31.12
CA ILE A 118 21.36 -11.02 30.71
C ILE A 118 21.28 -11.24 29.20
N ASN A 119 20.43 -12.15 28.75
CA ASN A 119 20.16 -12.39 27.33
C ASN A 119 18.76 -11.87 26.98
N PRO A 120 18.63 -10.66 26.40
CA PRO A 120 17.33 -10.11 25.99
C PRO A 120 16.67 -10.89 24.85
N SER A 121 17.41 -11.78 24.17
CA SER A 121 16.92 -12.57 23.03
C SER A 121 16.59 -14.01 23.41
N ALA A 122 16.46 -14.34 24.70
CA ALA A 122 16.30 -15.75 25.12
C ALA A 122 15.04 -16.40 24.55
N ASP A 123 13.99 -15.61 24.34
CA ASP A 123 12.68 -16.05 23.90
C ASP A 123 12.52 -16.00 22.37
N LEU A 124 13.59 -15.74 21.60
CA LEU A 124 13.54 -15.70 20.14
C LEU A 124 13.73 -17.10 19.54
N ASP A 125 12.71 -17.63 18.87
CA ASP A 125 12.79 -18.90 18.13
C ASP A 125 13.40 -18.71 16.74
N GLU A 126 14.73 -18.61 16.69
CA GLU A 126 15.46 -18.48 15.42
C GLU A 126 15.30 -19.71 14.52
N ALA A 127 15.04 -20.90 15.07
CA ALA A 127 14.92 -22.12 14.30
C ALA A 127 13.65 -22.07 13.43
N THR A 128 12.51 -21.71 14.03
CA THR A 128 11.26 -21.53 13.29
C THR A 128 11.37 -20.41 12.25
N LEU A 129 12.00 -19.28 12.58
CA LEU A 129 12.18 -18.18 11.63
C LEU A 129 13.07 -18.55 10.43
N ARG A 130 14.14 -19.32 10.66
CA ARG A 130 14.99 -19.86 9.59
C ARG A 130 14.23 -20.85 8.73
N ASP A 131 13.43 -21.72 9.33
CA ASP A 131 12.61 -22.69 8.61
C ASP A 131 11.59 -22.01 7.70
N ILE A 132 10.88 -20.97 8.18
CA ILE A 132 9.92 -20.20 7.38
C ILE A 132 10.60 -19.58 6.16
N ALA A 133 11.74 -18.91 6.37
CA ALA A 133 12.50 -18.29 5.29
C ALA A 133 12.99 -19.33 4.28
N LYS A 134 13.52 -20.46 4.76
CA LYS A 134 14.02 -21.56 3.91
C LYS A 134 12.92 -22.20 3.07
N ILE A 135 11.75 -22.45 3.65
CA ILE A 135 10.60 -23.07 2.96
C ILE A 135 10.12 -22.17 1.80
N THR A 136 10.15 -20.86 1.99
CA THR A 136 9.60 -19.88 1.04
C THR A 136 10.64 -19.29 0.09
N GLY A 137 11.90 -19.69 0.19
CA GLY A 137 13.00 -19.18 -0.64
C GLY A 137 13.46 -17.77 -0.27
N GLY A 138 13.11 -17.28 0.92
CA GLY A 138 13.62 -16.02 1.47
C GLY A 138 14.88 -16.22 2.32
N ARG A 139 15.20 -15.21 3.14
CA ARG A 139 16.37 -15.22 4.05
C ARG A 139 15.98 -14.79 5.46
N TYR A 140 16.62 -15.42 6.43
CA TYR A 140 16.56 -15.03 7.84
C TYR A 140 17.66 -14.00 8.14
N PHE A 141 17.28 -12.98 8.90
CA PHE A 141 18.17 -11.95 9.40
C PHE A 141 18.00 -11.77 10.91
N ARG A 142 19.08 -11.36 11.58
CA ARG A 142 19.06 -11.01 12.99
C ARG A 142 19.46 -9.55 13.15
N ALA A 143 18.58 -8.74 13.72
CA ALA A 143 18.82 -7.33 14.00
C ALA A 143 19.10 -7.15 15.49
N THR A 144 20.30 -6.71 15.83
CA THR A 144 20.72 -6.46 17.22
C THR A 144 20.52 -5.01 17.66
N ASP A 145 20.37 -4.11 16.69
CA ASP A 145 20.24 -2.67 16.87
C ASP A 145 19.59 -2.03 15.63
N LEU A 146 19.34 -0.72 15.69
CA LEU A 146 18.75 0.02 14.58
C LEU A 146 19.66 0.06 13.33
N ALA A 147 20.98 0.03 13.52
CA ALA A 147 21.96 0.09 12.43
C ALA A 147 21.94 -1.20 11.59
N SER A 148 21.95 -2.36 12.27
CA SER A 148 21.80 -3.67 11.66
C SER A 148 20.44 -3.84 10.99
N LEU A 149 19.35 -3.37 11.62
CA LEU A 149 18.03 -3.36 10.98
C LEU A 149 18.05 -2.55 9.66
N LYS A 150 18.66 -1.36 9.67
CA LYS A 150 18.82 -0.54 8.46
C LYS A 150 19.64 -1.23 7.38
N ALA A 151 20.74 -1.90 7.76
CA ALA A 151 21.57 -2.66 6.83
C ALA A 151 20.81 -3.83 6.20
N ILE A 152 20.00 -4.55 6.98
CA ILE A 152 19.14 -5.64 6.50
C ILE A 152 18.17 -5.11 5.43
N TYR A 153 17.47 -4.00 5.67
CA TYR A 153 16.58 -3.42 4.67
C TYR A 153 17.31 -3.00 3.38
N GLN A 154 18.55 -2.50 3.48
CA GLN A 154 19.38 -2.18 2.31
C GLN A 154 19.81 -3.43 1.53
N GLU A 155 19.99 -4.56 2.20
CA GLU A 155 20.26 -5.85 1.54
C GLU A 155 18.99 -6.38 0.86
N LEU A 156 17.82 -6.30 1.51
CA LEU A 156 16.54 -6.67 0.89
C LEU A 156 16.26 -5.87 -0.39
N ASP A 157 16.62 -4.58 -0.42
CA ASP A 157 16.50 -3.74 -1.63
C ASP A 157 17.27 -4.29 -2.84
N GLN A 158 18.38 -4.98 -2.58
CA GLN A 158 19.23 -5.56 -3.63
C GLN A 158 18.74 -6.94 -4.06
N LEU A 159 18.17 -7.71 -3.14
CA LEU A 159 17.63 -9.05 -3.39
C LEU A 159 16.29 -9.03 -4.13
N GLU A 160 15.49 -7.98 -3.89
CA GLU A 160 14.18 -7.78 -4.52
C GLU A 160 14.21 -6.50 -5.39
N PRO A 161 14.98 -6.50 -6.50
CA PRO A 161 15.05 -5.35 -7.37
C PRO A 161 13.69 -5.16 -8.06
N VAL A 162 13.16 -3.95 -7.94
CA VAL A 162 11.86 -3.59 -8.50
C VAL A 162 11.92 -3.73 -10.02
N ALA A 163 11.17 -4.69 -10.57
CA ALA A 163 10.76 -4.60 -11.96
C ALA A 163 9.92 -3.33 -12.06
N ARG A 164 10.47 -2.26 -12.67
CA ARG A 164 9.71 -1.07 -13.02
C ARG A 164 8.70 -1.47 -14.09
N ASP A 165 7.62 -2.12 -13.69
CA ASP A 165 6.38 -2.00 -14.42
C ASP A 165 6.06 -0.51 -14.34
N ALA A 166 6.27 0.19 -15.45
CA ALA A 166 5.78 1.54 -15.63
C ALA A 166 4.26 1.45 -15.43
N GLU A 167 3.80 1.68 -14.20
CA GLU A 167 2.40 1.89 -13.96
C GLU A 167 2.04 3.11 -14.79
N TYR A 168 1.35 2.83 -15.89
CA TYR A 168 0.64 3.84 -16.63
C TYR A 168 -0.36 4.43 -15.65
N PHE A 169 0.07 5.45 -14.90
CA PHE A 169 -0.80 6.44 -14.34
C PHE A 169 -1.64 6.87 -15.55
N ARG A 170 -2.88 6.41 -15.63
CA ARG A 170 -3.86 6.93 -16.58
C ARG A 170 -4.48 8.11 -15.85
N PRO A 171 -3.92 9.33 -15.94
CA PRO A 171 -4.62 10.49 -15.42
C PRO A 171 -5.96 10.51 -16.16
N ARG A 172 -7.04 10.30 -15.40
CA ARG A 172 -8.40 10.45 -15.90
C ARG A 172 -8.58 11.95 -16.15
N GLN A 173 -8.11 12.42 -17.30
CA GLN A 173 -8.33 13.80 -17.69
C GLN A 173 -9.83 13.95 -17.91
N SER A 174 -10.44 14.83 -17.12
CA SER A 174 -11.86 15.13 -17.21
C SER A 174 -12.10 15.92 -18.51
N LEU A 175 -12.45 15.21 -19.59
CA LEU A 175 -12.80 15.81 -20.87
C LEU A 175 -14.16 16.52 -20.86
N PHE A 176 -14.85 16.60 -19.70
CA PHE A 176 -16.17 17.22 -19.54
C PHE A 176 -16.22 18.69 -20.01
N VAL A 177 -15.08 19.37 -20.03
CA VAL A 177 -14.99 20.77 -20.50
C VAL A 177 -15.44 20.90 -21.96
N TRP A 178 -15.13 19.91 -22.82
CA TRP A 178 -15.50 19.92 -24.23
C TRP A 178 -17.02 19.83 -24.49
N PRO A 179 -17.75 18.82 -24.00
CA PRO A 179 -19.19 18.75 -24.16
C PRO A 179 -19.91 19.91 -23.45
N LEU A 180 -19.40 20.38 -22.30
CA LEU A 180 -19.97 21.56 -21.62
C LEU A 180 -19.84 22.82 -22.49
N SER A 181 -18.65 23.09 -23.03
CA SER A 181 -18.41 24.26 -23.90
C SER A 181 -19.27 24.20 -25.18
N CYS A 182 -19.43 23.02 -25.80
CA CYS A 182 -20.32 22.85 -26.95
C CYS A 182 -21.79 23.13 -26.61
N ALA A 183 -22.28 22.59 -25.48
CA ALA A 183 -23.66 22.82 -25.03
C ALA A 183 -23.91 24.31 -24.73
N LEU A 184 -22.94 24.97 -24.10
CA LEU A 184 -23.01 26.40 -23.80
C LEU A 184 -23.06 27.25 -25.08
N LEU A 185 -22.20 26.95 -26.06
CA LEU A 185 -22.17 27.64 -27.36
C LEU A 185 -23.47 27.47 -28.14
N LEU A 186 -24.02 26.24 -28.20
CA LEU A 186 -25.29 25.97 -28.86
C LEU A 186 -26.45 26.72 -28.19
N SER A 187 -26.45 26.79 -26.85
CA SER A 187 -27.44 27.55 -26.09
C SER A 187 -27.39 29.05 -26.43
N VAL A 188 -26.19 29.65 -26.44
CA VAL A 188 -26.00 31.06 -26.80
C VAL A 188 -26.44 31.34 -28.24
N LEU A 189 -26.09 30.46 -29.19
CA LEU A 189 -26.50 30.59 -30.59
C LEU A 189 -28.02 30.51 -30.76
N LEU A 190 -28.69 29.60 -30.06
CA LEU A 190 -30.15 29.48 -30.08
C LEU A 190 -30.83 30.75 -29.55
N VAL A 191 -30.32 31.29 -28.43
CA VAL A 191 -30.83 32.52 -27.83
C VAL A 191 -30.62 33.71 -28.77
N ALA A 192 -29.43 33.85 -29.35
CA ALA A 192 -29.13 34.88 -30.34
C ALA A 192 -30.04 34.77 -31.57
N HIS A 193 -30.23 33.57 -32.11
CA HIS A 193 -31.13 33.39 -33.26
C HIS A 193 -32.58 33.77 -32.92
N ARG A 194 -33.06 33.45 -31.72
CA ARG A 194 -34.40 33.85 -31.27
C ARG A 194 -34.56 35.35 -31.07
N LEU A 195 -33.52 36.05 -30.62
CA LEU A 195 -33.54 37.50 -30.40
C LEU A 195 -33.41 38.28 -31.72
N TYR A 196 -32.53 37.85 -32.63
CA TYR A 196 -32.29 38.54 -33.90
C TYR A 196 -33.24 38.14 -35.04
N GLY A 197 -33.85 36.95 -34.98
CA GLY A 197 -34.86 36.49 -35.94
C GLY A 197 -36.04 37.45 -36.15
N PRO A 198 -36.71 37.94 -35.09
CA PRO A 198 -37.83 38.88 -35.24
C PRO A 198 -37.40 40.30 -35.62
N VAL A 199 -36.16 40.70 -35.36
CA VAL A 199 -35.63 42.03 -35.73
C VAL A 199 -35.36 42.13 -37.24
N ILE A 200 -34.81 41.08 -37.84
CA ILE A 200 -34.54 41.02 -39.29
C ILE A 200 -35.85 40.88 -40.09
N ALA A 201 -36.85 40.17 -39.55
CA ALA A 201 -38.16 40.05 -40.20
C ALA A 201 -38.89 41.39 -40.29
N ARG A 202 -38.87 42.22 -39.23
CA ARG A 202 -39.48 43.56 -39.23
C ARG A 202 -38.77 44.54 -40.17
N ALA A 203 -37.44 44.49 -40.24
CA ALA A 203 -36.66 45.32 -41.19
C ALA A 203 -36.92 44.98 -42.67
N ARG A 204 -37.45 43.78 -42.96
CA ARG A 204 -37.80 43.35 -44.32
C ARG A 204 -39.21 43.82 -44.72
N GLU A 205 -40.14 43.93 -43.77
CA GLU A 205 -41.49 44.45 -44.02
C GLU A 205 -41.50 45.97 -44.26
N GLU A 206 -40.69 46.74 -43.53
CA GLU A 206 -40.60 48.20 -43.70
C GLU A 206 -40.03 48.64 -45.06
N ARG A 207 -39.20 47.81 -45.72
CA ARG A 207 -38.68 48.09 -47.08
C ARG A 207 -39.66 47.77 -48.21
N VAL A 208 -40.70 46.97 -47.94
CA VAL A 208 -41.68 46.60 -48.96
C VAL A 208 -42.80 47.65 -49.05
N THR A 209 -43.18 48.28 -47.95
CA THR A 209 -44.20 49.34 -47.93
C THR A 209 -43.69 50.67 -48.50
N THR A 210 -42.41 51.01 -48.36
CA THR A 210 -41.82 52.22 -48.97
C THR A 210 -41.68 52.13 -50.49
N ARG A 211 -41.65 50.92 -51.07
CA ARG A 211 -41.57 50.71 -52.53
C ARG A 211 -42.93 50.63 -53.22
N ALA A 212 -44.01 50.40 -52.45
CA ALA A 212 -45.39 50.36 -52.96
C ALA A 212 -46.09 51.72 -52.97
N GLY A 213 -45.53 52.75 -52.31
CA GLY A 213 -46.10 54.10 -52.22
C GLY A 213 -45.57 55.12 -53.25
N ALA A 214 -44.72 54.71 -54.20
CA ALA A 214 -44.10 55.61 -55.18
C ALA A 214 -44.46 55.18 -56.61
N SER A 215 -45.71 55.43 -57.03
CA SER A 215 -46.11 55.42 -58.44
C SER A 215 -47.37 56.29 -58.62
N PRO A 216 -47.26 57.55 -59.08
CA PRO A 216 -48.31 58.22 -59.83
C PRO A 216 -48.34 57.74 -61.28
#